data_AF-A0A1C6V8Y6-F1
#
_entry.id   AF-A0A1C6V8Y6-F1
#
_cell.length_a   1.000
_cell.length_b   1.000
_cell.length_c   1.000
_cell.angle_alpha   90.00
_cell.angle_beta   90.00
_cell.angle_gamma   90.00
#
_symmetry.space_group_name_H-M   'P 1'
#
loop_
_entity.id
_entity.type
_entity.pdbx_description
1 polymer ?
#
loop_
_entity_poly.entity_id
_entity_poly.type
_entity_poly.pdbx_seq_one_letter_code
_entity_poly.pdbx_strand_id
1 'polypeptide(L)'
;MTISITGYRDLFANVRKRPRMWLIRDDFASVVAFIEGCNQANARTLLTGFQPWLVTQAGCLDNHVWGSIVAHLTEPIGPKNFCDMDPDLDARAVETLFDLLDEFLELRDEHDGLNRIFAAHEQWRRLREQNGCSATDALTCPTVSWPRAASRIRPNSPTLDNNH
;
A
#
# COMPACT_ATOMS: atom_id res chain seq x y z
N MET A 1 -5.60 -25.79 -1.61
CA MET A 1 -6.46 -25.02 -0.69
C MET A 1 -6.00 -23.58 -0.79
N THR A 2 -6.77 -22.72 -1.45
CA THR A 2 -6.40 -21.32 -1.67
C THR A 2 -6.99 -20.49 -0.53
N ILE A 3 -6.15 -19.74 0.19
CA ILE A 3 -6.61 -18.82 1.24
C ILE A 3 -7.33 -17.65 0.54
N SER A 4 -8.50 -17.24 1.05
CA SER A 4 -9.23 -16.08 0.54
C SER A 4 -8.53 -14.77 0.90
N ILE A 5 -8.91 -13.66 0.27
CA ILE A 5 -8.37 -12.33 0.61
C ILE A 5 -8.61 -12.02 2.10
N THR A 6 -9.81 -12.29 2.62
CA THR A 6 -10.13 -12.18 4.05
C THR A 6 -9.18 -13.02 4.92
N GLY A 7 -8.90 -14.26 4.52
CA GLY A 7 -7.96 -15.12 5.26
C GLY A 7 -6.53 -14.59 5.29
N TYR A 8 -6.07 -13.91 4.23
CA TYR A 8 -4.78 -13.23 4.23
C TYR A 8 -4.76 -11.97 5.11
N ARG A 9 -5.87 -11.21 5.17
CA ARG A 9 -6.00 -10.10 6.12
C ARG A 9 -5.86 -10.58 7.56
N ASP A 10 -6.53 -11.67 7.92
CA ASP A 10 -6.41 -12.29 9.25
C ASP A 10 -4.99 -12.79 9.52
N LEU A 11 -4.33 -13.42 8.53
CA LEU A 11 -2.94 -13.85 8.65
C LEU A 11 -2.02 -12.65 8.95
N PHE A 12 -2.11 -11.58 8.16
CA PHE A 12 -1.25 -10.41 8.34
C PHE A 12 -1.53 -9.67 9.65
N ALA A 13 -2.79 -9.59 10.09
CA ALA A 13 -3.11 -9.08 11.42
C ALA A 13 -2.47 -9.91 12.55
N ASN A 14 -2.43 -11.24 12.40
CA ASN A 14 -1.77 -12.12 13.36
C ASN A 14 -0.24 -11.98 13.35
N VAL A 15 0.36 -11.78 12.16
CA VAL A 15 1.79 -11.50 12.03
C VAL A 15 2.14 -10.17 12.71
N ARG A 16 1.39 -9.09 12.43
CA ARG A 16 1.57 -7.79 13.11
C ARG A 16 1.49 -7.91 14.63
N LYS A 17 0.52 -8.68 15.14
CA LYS A 17 0.32 -8.86 16.59
C LYS A 17 1.42 -9.70 17.25
N ARG A 18 2.02 -10.66 16.53
CA ARG A 18 2.95 -11.66 17.09
C ARG A 18 4.08 -11.97 16.10
N PRO A 19 4.92 -10.99 15.72
CA PRO A 19 5.87 -11.16 14.60
C PRO A 19 6.83 -12.33 14.82
N ARG A 20 7.32 -12.53 16.04
CA ARG A 20 8.28 -13.60 16.40
C ARG A 20 7.71 -15.03 16.34
N MET A 21 6.39 -15.18 16.15
CA MET A 21 5.78 -16.50 15.90
C MET A 21 5.92 -16.91 14.42
N TRP A 22 6.11 -15.94 13.53
CA TRP A 22 6.07 -16.15 12.08
C TRP A 22 7.38 -15.79 11.39
N LEU A 23 8.12 -14.82 11.94
CA LEU A 23 9.31 -14.23 11.35
C LEU A 23 10.55 -14.57 12.16
N ILE A 24 11.67 -14.75 11.46
CA ILE A 24 12.99 -14.96 12.06
C ILE A 24 13.49 -13.66 12.72
N ARG A 25 13.16 -12.51 12.12
CA ARG A 25 13.44 -11.17 12.64
C ARG A 25 12.18 -10.31 12.48
N ASP A 26 11.99 -9.36 13.38
CA ASP A 26 10.88 -8.42 13.40
C ASP A 26 11.19 -7.13 12.61
N ASP A 27 12.11 -7.20 11.63
CA ASP A 27 12.51 -6.09 10.78
C ASP A 27 11.70 -5.98 9.47
N PHE A 28 11.69 -4.78 8.87
CA PHE A 28 10.94 -4.48 7.66
C PHE A 28 11.29 -5.41 6.50
N ALA A 29 12.58 -5.70 6.30
CA ALA A 29 13.05 -6.59 5.24
C ALA A 29 12.49 -8.02 5.40
N SER A 30 12.43 -8.53 6.64
CA SER A 30 11.87 -9.85 6.95
C SER A 30 10.36 -9.90 6.74
N VAL A 31 9.64 -8.82 7.09
CA VAL A 31 8.20 -8.70 6.83
C VAL A 31 7.94 -8.67 5.31
N VAL A 32 8.70 -7.88 4.55
CA VAL A 32 8.61 -7.82 3.07
C VAL A 32 8.84 -9.19 2.46
N ALA A 33 9.89 -9.91 2.88
CA ALA A 33 10.20 -11.25 2.38
C ALA A 33 9.09 -12.26 2.70
N PHE A 34 8.49 -12.19 3.89
CA PHE A 34 7.36 -13.04 4.27
C PHE A 34 6.13 -12.81 3.39
N ILE A 35 5.73 -11.56 3.19
CA ILE A 35 4.57 -11.20 2.35
C ILE A 35 4.81 -11.59 0.88
N GLU A 36 6.02 -11.36 0.37
CA GLU A 36 6.38 -11.79 -0.98
C GLU A 36 6.30 -13.33 -1.10
N GLY A 37 6.73 -14.07 -0.07
CA GLY A 37 6.55 -15.52 0.02
C GLY A 37 5.09 -15.96 -0.05
N CYS A 38 4.19 -15.30 0.70
CA CYS A 38 2.75 -15.53 0.61
C CYS A 38 2.23 -15.25 -0.82
N ASN A 39 2.68 -14.15 -1.44
CA ASN A 39 2.31 -13.82 -2.80
C ASN A 39 2.77 -14.89 -3.80
N GLN A 40 4.01 -15.39 -3.68
CA GLN A 40 4.52 -16.49 -4.51
C GLN A 40 3.68 -17.76 -4.35
N ALA A 41 3.37 -18.15 -3.12
CA ALA A 41 2.54 -19.32 -2.82
C ALA A 41 1.13 -19.19 -3.42
N ASN A 42 0.65 -17.96 -3.62
CA ASN A 42 -0.64 -17.66 -4.23
C ASN A 42 -0.56 -17.36 -5.75
N ALA A 43 0.42 -17.95 -6.44
CA ALA A 43 0.66 -17.75 -7.88
C ALA A 43 0.78 -16.26 -8.28
N ARG A 44 1.35 -15.43 -7.39
CA ARG A 44 1.53 -13.98 -7.54
C ARG A 44 0.23 -13.18 -7.67
N THR A 45 -0.91 -13.79 -7.38
CA THR A 45 -2.20 -13.12 -7.51
C THR A 45 -2.52 -12.25 -6.30
N LEU A 46 -2.03 -12.58 -5.09
CA LEU A 46 -2.39 -11.89 -3.84
C LEU A 46 -2.11 -10.38 -3.90
N LEU A 47 -0.96 -9.99 -4.45
CA LEU A 47 -0.54 -8.59 -4.56
C LEU A 47 -0.79 -7.96 -5.94
N THR A 48 -1.56 -8.61 -6.82
CA THR A 48 -1.97 -7.99 -8.10
C THR A 48 -2.60 -6.61 -7.85
N GLY A 49 -2.04 -5.56 -8.45
CA GLY A 49 -2.51 -4.19 -8.26
C GLY A 49 -1.89 -3.45 -7.07
N PHE A 50 -1.16 -4.11 -6.16
CA PHE A 50 -0.62 -3.45 -4.97
C PHE A 50 0.39 -2.34 -5.30
N GLN A 51 1.38 -2.61 -6.15
CA GLN A 51 2.33 -1.58 -6.59
C GLN A 51 1.64 -0.41 -7.33
N PRO A 52 0.79 -0.64 -8.36
CA PRO A 52 -0.02 0.42 -8.97
C PRO A 52 -0.78 1.27 -7.95
N TRP A 53 -1.38 0.64 -6.95
CA TRP A 53 -2.11 1.31 -5.89
C TRP A 53 -1.20 2.19 -5.02
N LEU A 54 -0.04 1.69 -4.60
CA LEU A 54 0.95 2.47 -3.86
C LEU A 54 1.48 3.66 -4.67
N VAL A 55 1.70 3.50 -5.98
CA VAL A 55 2.13 4.58 -6.87
C VAL A 55 1.08 5.70 -6.92
N THR A 56 -0.22 5.36 -6.93
CA THR A 56 -1.28 6.40 -6.91
C THR A 56 -1.30 7.21 -5.62
N GLN A 57 -0.83 6.63 -4.51
CA GLN A 57 -0.71 7.32 -3.23
C GLN A 57 0.59 8.14 -3.15
N ALA A 58 1.72 7.56 -3.57
CA ALA A 58 3.02 8.23 -3.55
C ALA A 58 3.12 9.36 -4.58
N GLY A 59 2.40 9.24 -5.70
CA GLY A 59 2.48 10.15 -6.84
C GLY A 59 3.76 9.98 -7.66
N CYS A 60 4.64 9.03 -7.32
CA CYS A 60 5.93 8.79 -7.95
C CYS A 60 6.35 7.31 -7.79
N LEU A 61 7.59 6.98 -8.18
CA LEU A 61 8.24 5.68 -7.96
C LEU A 61 7.63 4.49 -8.73
N ASP A 62 7.06 4.73 -9.92
CA ASP A 62 6.50 3.65 -10.76
C ASP A 62 7.54 2.63 -11.28
N ASN A 63 8.83 2.99 -11.21
CA ASN A 63 9.98 2.14 -11.51
C ASN A 63 10.59 1.41 -10.29
N HIS A 64 10.05 1.60 -9.09
CA HIS A 64 10.56 0.97 -7.87
C HIS A 64 9.77 -0.28 -7.48
N VAL A 65 10.41 -1.19 -6.75
CA VAL A 65 9.74 -2.32 -6.11
C VAL A 65 8.83 -1.81 -4.99
N TRP A 66 7.70 -2.49 -4.76
CA TRP A 66 6.67 -2.04 -3.82
C TRP A 66 7.21 -1.77 -2.39
N GLY A 67 8.18 -2.54 -1.91
CA GLY A 67 8.80 -2.32 -0.59
C GLY A 67 9.51 -0.98 -0.47
N SER A 68 10.18 -0.51 -1.53
CA SER A 68 10.78 0.83 -1.57
C SER A 68 9.74 1.95 -1.59
N ILE A 69 8.57 1.70 -2.21
CA ILE A 69 7.47 2.68 -2.22
C ILE A 69 6.87 2.81 -0.81
N VAL A 70 6.69 1.70 -0.09
CA VAL A 70 6.24 1.72 1.30
C VAL A 70 7.21 2.48 2.20
N ALA A 71 8.52 2.21 2.07
CA ALA A 71 9.55 2.96 2.79
C ALA A 71 9.46 4.48 2.52
N HIS A 72 9.25 4.87 1.25
CA HIS A 72 9.08 6.27 0.87
C HIS A 72 7.79 6.88 1.45
N LEU A 73 6.69 6.13 1.50
CA LEU A 73 5.44 6.58 2.13
C LEU A 73 5.57 6.73 3.65
N THR A 74 6.44 5.95 4.29
CA THR A 74 6.76 6.11 5.72
C THR A 74 7.62 7.34 5.99
N GLU A 75 8.66 7.56 5.17
CA GLU A 75 9.60 8.67 5.36
C GLU A 75 10.12 9.17 4.00
N PRO A 76 9.49 10.19 3.38
CA PRO A 76 9.82 10.64 2.03
C PRO A 76 11.26 11.15 1.86
N ILE A 77 11.85 11.70 2.92
CA ILE A 77 13.22 12.26 2.95
C ILE A 77 14.25 11.22 3.46
N GLY A 78 13.78 10.05 3.87
CA GLY A 78 14.56 9.01 4.53
C GLY A 78 15.57 8.29 3.62
N PRO A 79 16.23 7.24 4.14
CA PRO A 79 17.19 6.45 3.38
C PRO A 79 16.59 5.91 2.07
N LYS A 80 17.35 6.01 0.98
CA LYS A 80 16.94 5.56 -0.36
C LYS A 80 16.86 4.03 -0.49
N ASN A 81 17.46 3.32 0.45
CA ASN A 81 17.49 1.87 0.52
C ASN A 81 16.83 1.43 1.82
N PHE A 82 15.78 0.63 1.73
CA PHE A 82 15.06 0.14 2.92
C PHE A 82 15.86 -0.92 3.70
N CYS A 83 16.99 -1.40 3.18
CA CYS A 83 17.92 -2.24 3.95
C CYS A 83 18.79 -1.43 4.93
N ASP A 84 18.82 -0.10 4.82
CA ASP A 84 19.69 0.79 5.60
C ASP A 84 18.88 1.66 6.60
N MET A 85 17.74 1.16 7.07
CA MET A 85 16.89 1.85 8.03
C MET A 85 17.44 1.76 9.46
N ASP A 86 17.33 2.85 10.22
CA ASP A 86 17.50 2.77 11.67
C ASP A 86 16.32 2.02 12.31
N PRO A 87 16.44 1.51 13.56
CA PRO A 87 15.40 0.71 14.19
C PRO A 87 14.04 1.42 14.34
N ASP A 88 14.03 2.75 14.53
CA ASP A 88 12.78 3.49 14.71
C ASP A 88 12.06 3.66 13.38
N LEU A 89 12.80 3.94 12.30
CA LEU A 89 12.25 4.00 10.95
C LEU A 89 11.78 2.62 10.48
N ASP A 90 12.55 1.57 10.76
CA ASP A 90 12.21 0.19 10.42
C ASP A 90 10.87 -0.22 11.06
N ALA A 91 10.71 0.05 12.37
CA ALA A 91 9.45 -0.21 13.08
C ALA A 91 8.26 0.58 12.49
N ARG A 92 8.45 1.86 12.14
CA ARG A 92 7.40 2.66 11.48
C ARG A 92 7.05 2.12 10.09
N ALA A 93 8.03 1.63 9.35
CA ALA A 93 7.83 1.06 8.02
C ALA A 93 7.04 -0.26 8.09
N VAL A 94 7.32 -1.09 9.10
CA VAL A 94 6.55 -2.30 9.39
C VAL A 94 5.08 -1.97 9.67
N GLU A 95 4.81 -0.99 10.55
CA GLU A 95 3.44 -0.60 10.86
C GLU A 95 2.72 -0.01 9.65
N THR A 96 3.41 0.85 8.89
CA THR A 96 2.88 1.44 7.65
C THR A 96 2.54 0.35 6.63
N LEU A 97 3.39 -0.67 6.47
CA LEU A 97 3.14 -1.80 5.58
C LEU A 97 1.87 -2.56 5.95
N PHE A 98 1.67 -2.87 7.23
CA PHE A 98 0.47 -3.58 7.65
C PHE A 98 -0.80 -2.75 7.48
N ASP A 99 -0.76 -1.45 7.75
CA ASP A 99 -1.90 -0.55 7.50
C ASP A 99 -2.24 -0.49 6.00
N LEU A 100 -1.22 -0.37 5.14
CA LEU A 100 -1.38 -0.36 3.68
C LEU A 100 -1.92 -1.69 3.14
N LEU A 101 -1.44 -2.82 3.66
CA LEU A 101 -1.92 -4.14 3.24
C LEU A 101 -3.36 -4.38 3.65
N ASP A 102 -3.74 -4.01 4.88
CA ASP A 102 -5.12 -4.16 5.32
C ASP A 102 -6.07 -3.32 4.47
N GLU A 103 -5.71 -2.06 4.20
CA GLU A 103 -6.51 -1.18 3.35
C GLU A 103 -6.58 -1.66 1.90
N PHE A 104 -5.46 -2.07 1.32
CA PHE A 104 -5.41 -2.60 -0.04
C PHE A 104 -6.22 -3.88 -0.19
N LEU A 105 -6.05 -4.84 0.73
CA LEU A 105 -6.75 -6.12 0.65
C LEU A 105 -8.25 -5.93 0.85
N GLU A 106 -8.68 -4.99 1.69
CA GLU A 106 -10.09 -4.64 1.82
C GLU A 106 -10.67 -4.09 0.52
N LEU A 107 -10.00 -3.12 -0.11
CA LEU A 107 -10.42 -2.58 -1.42
C LEU A 107 -10.45 -3.69 -2.48
N ARG A 108 -9.43 -4.53 -2.50
CA ARG A 108 -9.27 -5.60 -3.50
C ARG A 108 -10.36 -6.67 -3.38
N ASP A 109 -10.86 -6.92 -2.17
CA ASP A 109 -11.95 -7.89 -1.93
C ASP A 109 -13.30 -7.40 -2.49
N GLU A 110 -13.43 -6.09 -2.76
CA GLU A 110 -14.61 -5.55 -3.43
C GLU A 110 -14.70 -6.02 -4.89
N HIS A 111 -15.94 -6.17 -5.38
CA HIS A 111 -16.22 -6.70 -6.71
C HIS A 111 -15.49 -5.97 -7.84
N ASP A 112 -15.33 -4.64 -7.73
CA ASP A 112 -14.66 -3.78 -8.71
C ASP A 112 -13.32 -3.22 -8.21
N GLY A 113 -12.80 -3.71 -7.08
CA GLY A 113 -11.61 -3.18 -6.41
C GLY A 113 -10.38 -3.08 -7.32
N LEU A 114 -10.06 -4.17 -8.01
CA LEU A 114 -8.94 -4.19 -8.97
C LEU A 114 -9.17 -3.22 -10.14
N ASN A 115 -10.40 -3.11 -10.65
CA ASN A 115 -10.72 -2.19 -11.74
C ASN A 115 -10.49 -0.73 -11.31
N ARG A 116 -10.91 -0.37 -10.10
CA ARG A 116 -10.70 0.97 -9.52
C ARG A 116 -9.22 1.28 -9.34
N ILE A 117 -8.42 0.32 -8.88
CA ILE A 117 -6.96 0.45 -8.75
C ILE A 117 -6.31 0.72 -10.12
N PHE A 118 -6.61 -0.10 -11.12
CA PHE A 118 -6.00 0.06 -12.43
C PHE A 118 -6.46 1.32 -13.16
N ALA A 119 -7.73 1.72 -13.01
CA ALA A 119 -8.24 2.97 -13.55
C ALA A 119 -7.53 4.20 -12.96
N ALA A 120 -7.36 4.23 -11.62
CA ALA A 120 -6.65 5.32 -10.96
C ALA A 120 -5.17 5.39 -11.38
N HIS A 121 -4.51 4.23 -11.48
CA HIS A 121 -3.12 4.18 -11.93
C HIS A 121 -2.96 4.59 -13.40
N GLU A 122 -3.89 4.21 -14.27
CA GLU A 122 -3.88 4.66 -15.66
C GLU A 122 -4.10 6.17 -15.76
N GLN A 123 -5.04 6.73 -14.99
CA GLN A 123 -5.23 8.18 -14.90
C GLN A 123 -3.96 8.89 -14.46
N TRP A 124 -3.28 8.38 -13.42
CA TRP A 124 -2.02 8.93 -12.94
C TRP A 124 -0.94 8.92 -14.04
N ARG A 125 -0.77 7.80 -14.76
CA ARG A 125 0.21 7.70 -15.86
C ARG A 125 -0.07 8.71 -16.97
N ARG A 126 -1.33 8.86 -17.39
CA ARG A 126 -1.71 9.84 -18.42
C ARG A 126 -1.38 11.27 -17.99
N LEU A 127 -1.68 11.64 -16.75
CA LEU A 127 -1.35 12.97 -16.23
C LEU A 127 0.17 13.18 -16.13
N ARG A 128 0.92 12.13 -15.76
CA ARG A 128 2.37 12.19 -15.66
C ARG A 128 3.02 12.49 -17.01
N GLU A 129 2.55 11.80 -18.06
CA GLU A 129 3.00 12.01 -19.44
C GLU A 129 2.69 13.43 -19.92
N GLN A 130 1.51 13.96 -19.61
CA GLN A 130 1.11 15.32 -19.98
C GLN A 130 1.94 16.41 -19.28
N ASN A 131 2.26 16.20 -18.00
CA ASN A 131 2.98 17.18 -17.18
C ASN A 131 4.51 17.06 -17.29
N GLY A 132 5.03 16.03 -17.97
CA GLY A 132 6.47 15.84 -18.16
C GLY A 132 7.23 15.44 -16.87
N CYS A 133 6.56 14.84 -15.89
CA CYS A 133 7.14 14.58 -14.57
C CYS A 133 8.08 13.35 -14.59
N SER A 134 9.27 13.51 -14.01
CA SER A 134 10.20 12.40 -13.82
C SER A 134 9.68 11.46 -12.72
N ALA A 135 9.90 10.15 -12.85
CA ALA A 135 9.40 9.13 -11.89
C ALA A 135 9.90 9.32 -10.44
N THR A 136 10.89 10.19 -10.23
CA THR A 136 11.57 10.44 -8.95
C THR A 136 11.26 11.81 -8.33
N ASP A 137 10.53 12.69 -9.01
CA ASP A 137 10.28 14.07 -8.54
C ASP A 137 8.80 14.28 -8.14
N ALA A 138 8.49 14.02 -6.87
CA ALA A 138 7.12 14.04 -6.35
C ALA A 138 6.45 15.42 -6.38
N LEU A 139 7.22 16.52 -6.29
CA LEU A 139 6.68 17.89 -6.23
C LEU A 139 6.04 18.35 -7.53
N THR A 140 6.44 17.77 -8.66
CA THR A 140 5.89 18.11 -9.98
C THR A 140 4.89 17.08 -10.48
N CYS A 141 4.82 15.90 -9.85
CA CYS A 141 3.95 14.82 -10.26
C CYS A 141 2.45 15.09 -9.99
N PRO A 142 1.55 14.61 -10.87
CA PRO A 142 0.12 14.76 -10.67
C PRO A 142 -0.38 13.93 -9.48
N THR A 143 -1.30 14.50 -8.72
CA THR A 143 -2.06 13.78 -7.71
C THR A 143 -3.36 13.26 -8.31
N VAL A 144 -3.63 11.97 -8.10
CA VAL A 144 -4.94 11.36 -8.40
C VAL A 144 -5.65 11.02 -7.10
N SER A 145 -6.98 10.92 -7.15
CA SER A 145 -7.72 10.37 -6.02
C SER A 145 -7.33 8.90 -5.85
N TRP A 146 -6.62 8.61 -4.76
CA TRP A 146 -6.19 7.28 -4.40
C TRP A 146 -7.41 6.41 -4.02
N PRO A 147 -7.68 5.30 -4.73
CA PRO A 147 -8.85 4.48 -4.44
C PRO A 147 -8.73 3.78 -3.09
N ARG A 148 -9.84 3.80 -2.34
CA ARG A 148 -9.99 3.18 -1.02
C ARG A 148 -11.24 2.32 -0.98
N ALA A 149 -11.28 1.34 -0.08
CA ALA A 149 -12.50 0.57 0.16
C ALA A 149 -13.68 1.50 0.49
N ALA A 150 -14.89 1.14 0.07
CA ALA A 150 -16.11 1.90 0.29
C ALA A 150 -16.35 2.17 1.79
N SER A 151 -16.00 1.21 2.65
CA SER A 151 -16.02 1.34 4.11
C SER A 151 -15.11 2.46 4.66
N ARG A 152 -14.04 2.81 3.92
CA ARG A 152 -13.01 3.80 4.31
C ARG A 152 -13.21 5.17 3.68
N ILE A 153 -14.14 5.29 2.75
CA ILE A 153 -14.58 6.58 2.20
C ILE A 153 -15.67 7.10 3.14
N ARG A 154 -15.35 8.06 4.02
CA ARG A 154 -16.34 8.60 4.97
C ARG A 154 -17.64 8.96 4.23
N PRO A 155 -18.83 8.55 4.71
CA PRO A 155 -20.03 9.30 4.41
C PRO A 155 -19.87 10.67 5.08
N ASN A 156 -20.03 11.76 4.34
CA ASN A 156 -20.16 13.08 4.94
C ASN A 156 -21.23 13.00 6.05
N SER A 157 -20.86 13.36 7.29
CA SER A 157 -21.84 13.56 8.36
C SER A 157 -22.89 14.57 7.87
N PRO A 158 -24.20 14.31 7.99
CA PRO A 158 -25.19 15.33 7.74
C PRO A 158 -24.95 16.47 8.75
N THR A 159 -24.80 17.69 8.24
CA THR A 159 -24.86 18.91 9.02
C THR A 159 -26.18 18.91 9.79
N LEU A 160 -26.08 18.93 11.12
CA LEU A 160 -27.21 19.26 11.98
C LEU A 160 -27.56 20.73 11.70
N ASP A 161 -28.54 20.94 10.83
CA ASP A 161 -29.26 22.20 10.72
C ASP A 161 -30.05 22.40 12.02
N ASN A 162 -29.42 23.08 12.97
CA ASN A 162 -30.11 23.58 14.16
C ASN A 162 -30.99 24.76 13.77
N ASN A 163 -32.23 24.46 13.37
CA ASN A 163 -33.35 25.37 13.56
C ASN A 163 -33.89 25.21 14.99
N HIS A 164 -33.64 26.20 15.84
CA HIS A 164 -34.59 26.78 16.81
C HIS A 164 -34.01 28.04 17.44
#